data_AF-M2R8A7-F1
#
_entry.id   AF-M2R8A7-F1
#
_cell.length_a   1.000
_cell.length_b   1.000
_cell.length_c   1.000
_cell.angle_alpha   90.00
_cell.angle_beta   90.00
_cell.angle_gamma   90.00
#
_symmetry.space_group_name_H-M   'P 1'
#
loop_
_entity.id
_entity.type
_entity.pdbx_description
1 polymer ?
#
loop_
_entity_poly.entity_id
_entity_poly.type
_entity_poly.pdbx_seq_one_letter_code
_entity_poly.pdbx_strand_id
1 'polypeptide(L)'
;MLPPTRRHLFCRISLNSPELCKTFTDLLDTSAKASTRVAYYVRHLSLFQVNTMPSVEGVLMRLPPLPNITSLSMTDYSTLETHSLTEHTRYRLYEVLGNIERLSLHGISFIDTNDLGALLSGFPRLHSLDLQALYIHAPDRHQTAVHSKPVPALEITELYMSFCPPAAIQYLLHVVCGPKLRTLSCEGQLTPQSEWDSLQNALLKSGSCLEVLKIFIDPVSGVPTPLLDCLSNDRLREIQFFIRRADQTRISPLMTRLRPHDLKSLHLRFNAAWGPDNVTLLLDDREMTDHILANLVQNMKNLVLILDIEVWEGTFHWTRTITWNGAWERVNRALDMWFPQLRQEAPSGRLLLSCVLGLQSRAL
;
A
#
# COMPACT_ATOMS: atom_id res chain seq x y z
N MET A 1 -1.29 -16.62 36.51
CA MET A 1 -1.41 -15.36 35.75
C MET A 1 -0.03 -14.74 35.58
N LEU A 2 0.37 -14.34 34.37
CA LEU A 2 1.70 -13.73 34.16
C LEU A 2 1.74 -12.29 34.70
N PRO A 3 2.87 -11.87 35.31
CA PRO A 3 3.10 -10.47 35.63
C PRO A 3 2.95 -9.59 34.39
N PRO A 4 2.37 -8.37 34.50
CA PRO A 4 2.25 -7.43 33.38
C PRO A 4 3.56 -7.22 32.62
N THR A 5 4.68 -7.16 33.35
CA THR A 5 6.04 -7.00 32.81
C THR A 5 6.48 -8.12 31.88
N ARG A 6 5.83 -9.29 31.90
CA ARG A 6 6.19 -10.46 31.06
C ARG A 6 5.17 -10.77 29.98
N ARG A 7 4.06 -10.04 29.89
CA ARG A 7 3.00 -10.29 28.88
C ARG A 7 3.50 -10.09 27.45
N HIS A 8 4.44 -9.17 27.25
CA HIS A 8 5.01 -8.87 25.93
C HIS A 8 5.71 -10.08 25.28
N LEU A 9 6.23 -11.01 26.08
CA LEU A 9 6.95 -12.20 25.60
C LEU A 9 6.09 -13.15 24.76
N PHE A 10 4.77 -13.11 24.93
CA PHE A 10 3.82 -13.96 24.21
C PHE A 10 2.89 -13.15 23.30
N CYS A 11 3.16 -11.85 23.14
CA CYS A 11 2.28 -10.93 22.41
C CYS A 11 2.26 -11.22 20.91
N ARG A 12 3.40 -11.65 20.36
CA ARG A 12 3.58 -11.91 18.93
C ARG A 12 4.05 -13.34 18.73
N ILE A 13 3.39 -14.06 17.83
CA ILE A 13 3.72 -15.43 17.45
C ILE A 13 3.85 -15.49 15.93
N SER A 14 4.95 -16.06 15.46
CA SER A 14 5.20 -16.28 14.04
C SER A 14 5.37 -17.77 13.79
N LEU A 15 4.50 -18.32 12.94
CA LEU A 15 4.45 -19.73 12.58
C LEU A 15 4.91 -19.85 11.13
N ASN A 16 6.19 -20.15 10.94
CA ASN A 16 6.85 -20.28 9.63
C ASN A 16 7.53 -21.64 9.41
N SER A 17 7.38 -22.58 10.35
CA SER A 17 7.81 -23.98 10.19
C SER A 17 6.83 -24.95 10.86
N PRO A 18 6.74 -26.21 10.40
CA PRO A 18 5.92 -27.24 11.06
C PRO A 18 6.29 -27.45 12.53
N GLU A 19 7.59 -27.36 12.86
CA GLU A 19 8.12 -27.51 14.22
C GLU A 19 7.65 -26.38 15.13
N LEU A 20 7.63 -25.15 14.64
CA LEU A 20 7.13 -24.00 15.38
C LEU A 20 5.62 -24.06 15.58
N CYS A 21 4.88 -24.52 14.57
CA CYS A 21 3.45 -24.80 14.72
C CYS A 21 3.20 -25.81 15.85
N LYS A 22 3.93 -26.95 15.82
CA LYS A 22 3.84 -27.97 16.85
C LYS A 22 4.22 -27.43 18.23
N THR A 23 5.36 -26.75 18.34
CA THR A 23 5.85 -26.16 19.59
C THR A 23 4.82 -25.19 20.19
N PHE A 24 4.17 -24.41 19.33
CA PHE A 24 3.14 -23.48 19.76
C PHE A 24 1.87 -24.20 20.23
N THR A 25 1.39 -25.22 19.50
CA THR A 25 0.26 -26.05 19.95
C THR A 25 0.56 -26.74 21.28
N ASP A 26 1.73 -27.37 21.42
CA ASP A 26 2.17 -28.01 22.66
C ASP A 26 2.25 -27.00 23.83
N LEU A 27 2.69 -25.77 23.55
CA LEU A 27 2.70 -24.68 24.52
C LEU A 27 1.28 -24.25 24.92
N LEU A 28 0.35 -24.13 23.97
CA LEU A 28 -1.04 -23.81 24.26
C LEU A 28 -1.67 -24.88 25.16
N ASP A 29 -1.49 -26.16 24.82
CA ASP A 29 -2.02 -27.29 25.57
C ASP A 29 -1.44 -27.38 26.99
N THR A 30 -0.11 -27.25 27.10
CA THR A 30 0.58 -27.29 28.39
C THR A 30 0.19 -26.09 29.25
N SER A 31 0.09 -24.90 28.64
CA SER A 31 -0.25 -23.68 29.36
C SER A 31 -1.72 -23.60 29.76
N ALA A 32 -2.62 -24.29 29.05
CA ALA A 32 -4.03 -24.42 29.41
C ALA A 32 -4.22 -25.21 30.70
N LYS A 33 -3.37 -26.23 30.92
CA LYS A 33 -3.29 -27.00 32.18
C LYS A 33 -2.61 -26.22 33.30
N ALA A 34 -1.81 -25.21 32.96
CA ALA A 34 -1.16 -24.31 33.92
C ALA A 34 -2.03 -23.08 34.25
N SER A 35 -1.71 -22.38 35.35
CA SER A 35 -2.39 -21.14 35.76
C SER A 35 -2.06 -19.92 34.89
N THR A 36 -1.25 -20.09 33.85
CA THR A 36 -0.75 -19.03 32.98
C THR A 36 -1.67 -18.79 31.79
N ARG A 37 -2.13 -19.86 31.09
CA ARG A 37 -2.97 -19.81 29.87
C ARG A 37 -2.44 -18.85 28.80
N VAL A 38 -1.44 -19.28 28.04
CA VAL A 38 -0.70 -18.44 27.07
C VAL A 38 -1.60 -17.80 26.00
N ALA A 39 -2.65 -18.51 25.57
CA ALA A 39 -3.62 -18.03 24.58
C ALA A 39 -4.15 -16.61 24.85
N TYR A 40 -4.30 -16.20 26.11
CA TYR A 40 -4.83 -14.88 26.47
C TYR A 40 -3.82 -13.74 26.30
N TYR A 41 -2.54 -14.01 26.09
CA TYR A 41 -1.54 -12.96 25.90
C TYR A 41 -1.18 -12.75 24.44
N VAL A 42 -1.56 -13.68 23.55
CA VAL A 42 -1.29 -13.57 22.11
C VAL A 42 -2.21 -12.52 21.50
N ARG A 43 -1.60 -11.53 20.82
CA ARG A 43 -2.30 -10.42 20.15
C ARG A 43 -2.06 -10.41 18.64
N HIS A 44 -0.87 -10.84 18.23
CA HIS A 44 -0.46 -10.87 16.83
C HIS A 44 -0.06 -12.29 16.44
N LEU A 45 -0.64 -12.77 15.34
CA LEU A 45 -0.30 -14.04 14.73
C LEU A 45 0.17 -13.80 13.30
N SER A 46 1.33 -14.34 12.96
CA SER A 46 1.85 -14.34 11.59
C SER A 46 1.97 -15.78 11.10
N LEU A 47 1.33 -16.08 9.99
CA LEU A 47 1.36 -17.38 9.32
C LEU A 47 2.16 -17.24 8.03
N PHE A 48 3.25 -17.99 7.89
CA PHE A 48 4.11 -17.94 6.71
C PHE A 48 4.14 -19.29 6.03
N GLN A 49 3.64 -19.36 4.80
CA GLN A 49 3.71 -20.55 3.97
C GLN A 49 4.84 -20.38 2.95
N VAL A 50 5.86 -21.23 3.09
CA VAL A 50 6.95 -21.43 2.14
C VAL A 50 7.00 -22.92 1.86
N ASN A 51 7.13 -23.33 0.59
CA ASN A 51 7.15 -24.68 -0.06
C ASN A 51 7.18 -26.00 0.76
N THR A 52 7.63 -26.00 2.02
CA THR A 52 7.70 -27.13 2.97
C THR A 52 6.73 -27.04 4.14
N MET A 53 5.91 -25.98 4.22
CA MET A 53 4.93 -25.77 5.29
C MET A 53 3.62 -26.53 5.04
N PRO A 54 2.95 -27.10 6.08
CA PRO A 54 1.54 -27.44 5.96
C PRO A 54 0.76 -26.19 5.56
N SER A 55 -0.29 -26.37 4.75
CA SER A 55 -1.14 -25.27 4.32
C SER A 55 -1.60 -24.43 5.52
N VAL A 56 -1.85 -23.14 5.30
CA VAL A 56 -2.46 -22.25 6.32
C VAL A 56 -3.67 -22.93 6.99
N GLU A 57 -4.49 -23.63 6.20
CA GLU A 57 -5.60 -24.46 6.67
C GLU A 57 -5.15 -25.54 7.68
N GLY A 58 -4.11 -26.31 7.37
CA GLY A 58 -3.58 -27.35 8.26
C GLY A 58 -3.08 -26.83 9.60
N VAL A 59 -2.55 -25.60 9.65
CA VAL A 59 -2.16 -24.92 10.90
C VAL A 59 -3.40 -24.50 11.68
N LEU A 60 -4.34 -23.81 11.02
CA LEU A 60 -5.57 -23.29 11.64
C LEU A 60 -6.43 -24.41 12.24
N MET A 61 -6.49 -25.57 11.58
CA MET A 61 -7.26 -26.73 12.06
C MET A 61 -6.76 -27.25 13.41
N ARG A 62 -5.51 -26.98 13.77
CA ARG A 62 -4.87 -27.45 15.01
C ARG A 62 -4.86 -26.39 16.12
N LEU A 63 -5.23 -25.15 15.82
CA LEU A 63 -5.24 -24.09 16.81
C LEU A 63 -6.58 -24.11 17.58
N PRO A 64 -6.55 -24.03 18.93
CA PRO A 64 -7.76 -23.76 19.69
C PRO A 64 -8.22 -22.31 19.45
N PRO A 65 -9.44 -21.92 19.86
CA PRO A 65 -9.86 -20.53 19.76
C PRO A 65 -8.88 -19.57 20.46
N LEU A 66 -8.48 -18.50 19.77
CA LEU A 66 -7.52 -17.50 20.26
C LEU A 66 -8.22 -16.14 20.37
N PRO A 67 -9.09 -15.95 21.37
CA PRO A 67 -10.04 -14.83 21.42
C PRO A 67 -9.37 -13.45 21.57
N ASN A 68 -8.08 -13.42 21.88
CA ASN A 68 -7.33 -12.21 22.18
C ASN A 68 -6.47 -11.72 21.01
N ILE A 69 -6.43 -12.46 19.92
CA ILE A 69 -5.73 -12.05 18.70
C ILE A 69 -6.56 -10.98 18.00
N THR A 70 -5.92 -9.84 17.75
CA THR A 70 -6.51 -8.69 17.03
C THR A 70 -5.76 -8.39 15.74
N SER A 71 -4.64 -9.07 15.48
CA SER A 71 -3.81 -8.85 14.30
C SER A 71 -3.38 -10.18 13.69
N LEU A 72 -3.70 -10.35 12.41
CA LEU A 72 -3.34 -11.51 11.62
C LEU A 72 -2.51 -11.05 10.42
N SER A 73 -1.37 -11.69 10.21
CA SER A 73 -0.59 -11.57 8.98
C SER A 73 -0.50 -12.94 8.33
N MET A 74 -0.84 -13.03 7.06
CA MET A 74 -0.69 -14.24 6.27
C MET A 74 0.20 -13.94 5.08
N THR A 75 1.23 -14.75 4.91
CA THR A 75 2.15 -14.66 3.79
C THR A 75 2.21 -16.02 3.13
N ASP A 76 1.86 -16.08 1.86
CA ASP A 76 1.93 -17.31 1.07
C ASP A 76 2.64 -16.99 -0.25
N TYR A 77 3.83 -17.55 -0.45
CA TYR A 77 4.56 -17.43 -1.72
C TYR A 77 4.58 -18.75 -2.49
N SER A 78 3.69 -19.68 -2.18
CA SER A 78 3.66 -20.95 -2.90
C SER A 78 3.42 -20.68 -4.40
N THR A 79 4.44 -20.98 -5.19
CA THR A 79 4.57 -20.65 -6.62
C THR A 79 3.67 -21.53 -7.52
N LEU A 80 2.67 -22.19 -6.95
CA LEU A 80 1.92 -23.25 -7.60
C LEU A 80 0.44 -23.04 -7.27
N GLU A 81 -0.26 -22.48 -8.26
CA GLU A 81 -1.62 -22.82 -8.65
C GLU A 81 -2.55 -23.38 -7.56
N THR A 82 -3.64 -22.67 -7.28
CA THR A 82 -4.96 -23.20 -6.84
C THR A 82 -5.26 -23.47 -5.36
N HIS A 83 -4.47 -23.00 -4.39
CA HIS A 83 -4.93 -23.03 -2.99
C HIS A 83 -5.74 -21.78 -2.63
N SER A 84 -6.94 -21.68 -3.21
CA SER A 84 -7.92 -20.72 -2.71
C SER A 84 -8.33 -21.09 -1.29
N LEU A 85 -8.59 -20.07 -0.46
CA LEU A 85 -9.12 -20.31 0.89
C LEU A 85 -10.49 -20.96 0.76
N THR A 86 -10.56 -22.26 1.07
CA THR A 86 -11.81 -23.03 1.05
C THR A 86 -12.84 -22.40 1.99
N GLU A 87 -14.13 -22.61 1.74
CA GLU A 87 -15.19 -22.17 2.67
C GLU A 87 -14.96 -22.72 4.09
N HIS A 88 -14.48 -23.95 4.19
CA HIS A 88 -14.10 -24.57 5.47
C HIS A 88 -12.97 -23.80 6.17
N THR A 89 -11.91 -23.44 5.44
CA THR A 89 -10.81 -22.63 5.99
C THR A 89 -11.31 -21.27 6.48
N ARG A 90 -12.18 -20.61 5.72
CA ARG A 90 -12.78 -19.32 6.12
C ARG A 90 -13.59 -19.46 7.41
N TYR A 91 -14.44 -20.48 7.51
CA TYR A 91 -15.21 -20.73 8.73
C TYR A 91 -14.30 -20.93 9.95
N ARG A 92 -13.23 -21.72 9.80
CA ARG A 92 -12.27 -21.99 10.87
C ARG A 92 -11.45 -20.76 11.24
N LEU A 93 -11.09 -19.90 10.26
CA LEU A 93 -10.50 -18.59 10.54
C LEU A 93 -11.40 -17.77 11.46
N TYR A 94 -12.71 -17.73 11.22
CA TYR A 94 -13.63 -16.95 12.03
C TYR A 94 -13.82 -17.54 13.43
N GLU A 95 -13.91 -18.87 13.53
CA GLU A 95 -14.03 -19.55 14.81
C GLU A 95 -12.79 -19.32 15.70
N VAL A 96 -11.59 -19.37 15.10
CA VAL A 96 -10.32 -19.25 15.83
C VAL A 96 -9.95 -17.78 16.08
N LEU A 97 -10.25 -16.89 15.12
CA LEU A 97 -9.73 -15.51 15.03
C LEU A 97 -10.84 -14.47 14.78
N GLY A 98 -12.06 -14.64 15.29
CA GLY A 98 -13.17 -13.70 15.00
C GLY A 98 -12.98 -12.24 15.47
N ASN A 99 -11.95 -11.95 16.27
CA ASN A 99 -11.67 -10.61 16.81
C ASN A 99 -10.59 -9.82 16.05
N ILE A 100 -10.25 -10.21 14.82
CA ILE A 100 -9.26 -9.49 14.01
C ILE A 100 -9.73 -8.06 13.73
N GLU A 101 -8.82 -7.14 14.02
CA GLU A 101 -8.90 -5.71 13.77
C GLU A 101 -7.93 -5.25 12.68
N ARG A 102 -6.81 -5.97 12.52
CA ARG A 102 -5.77 -5.71 11.51
C ARG A 102 -5.45 -6.98 10.72
N LEU A 103 -5.60 -6.92 9.40
CA LEU A 103 -5.30 -8.02 8.49
C LEU A 103 -4.23 -7.60 7.48
N SER A 104 -3.15 -8.36 7.41
CA SER A 104 -2.10 -8.19 6.39
C SER A 104 -2.00 -9.47 5.55
N LEU A 105 -2.18 -9.37 4.23
CA LEU A 105 -2.11 -10.47 3.29
C LEU A 105 -1.00 -10.19 2.28
N HIS A 106 -0.05 -11.12 2.15
CA HIS A 106 1.06 -10.99 1.23
C HIS A 106 1.20 -12.25 0.36
N GLY A 107 1.19 -12.09 -0.96
CA GLY A 107 1.36 -13.20 -1.91
C GLY A 107 0.11 -14.09 -2.03
N ILE A 108 -1.00 -13.70 -1.41
CA ILE A 108 -2.20 -14.53 -1.32
C ILE A 108 -2.96 -14.54 -2.65
N SER A 109 -3.39 -15.73 -3.04
CA SER A 109 -4.20 -15.98 -4.23
C SER A 109 -5.68 -16.18 -3.90
N PHE A 110 -6.57 -15.61 -4.71
CA PHE A 110 -8.01 -15.85 -4.69
C PHE A 110 -8.48 -16.29 -6.08
N ILE A 111 -9.57 -17.08 -6.15
CA ILE A 111 -10.18 -17.42 -7.44
C ILE A 111 -10.79 -16.16 -8.05
N ASP A 112 -11.57 -15.43 -7.26
CA ASP A 112 -12.20 -14.19 -7.68
C ASP A 112 -12.24 -13.15 -6.54
N THR A 113 -12.81 -11.99 -6.82
CA THR A 113 -13.00 -10.93 -5.83
C THR A 113 -14.10 -11.25 -4.80
N ASN A 114 -15.00 -12.21 -5.09
CA ASN A 114 -16.00 -12.66 -4.13
C ASN A 114 -15.35 -13.45 -2.99
N ASP A 115 -14.31 -14.23 -3.28
CA ASP A 115 -13.56 -14.95 -2.26
C ASP A 115 -12.84 -14.00 -1.30
N LEU A 116 -12.26 -12.93 -1.83
CA LEU A 116 -11.68 -11.85 -1.03
C LEU A 116 -12.77 -11.20 -0.17
N GLY A 117 -13.92 -10.87 -0.76
CA GLY A 117 -15.06 -10.32 -0.03
C GLY A 117 -15.58 -11.21 1.09
N ALA A 118 -15.72 -12.50 0.80
CA ALA A 118 -16.14 -13.50 1.75
C ALA A 118 -15.16 -13.59 2.92
N LEU A 119 -13.85 -13.59 2.66
CA LEU A 119 -12.80 -13.55 3.70
C LEU A 119 -12.95 -12.32 4.60
N LEU A 120 -13.07 -11.13 4.00
CA LEU A 120 -13.18 -9.88 4.76
C LEU A 120 -14.47 -9.85 5.60
N SER A 121 -15.56 -10.43 5.11
CA SER A 121 -16.87 -10.43 5.78
C SER A 121 -16.88 -11.11 7.15
N GLY A 122 -15.98 -12.05 7.41
CA GLY A 122 -15.92 -12.72 8.72
C GLY A 122 -14.99 -12.05 9.73
N PHE A 123 -14.44 -10.89 9.39
CA PHE A 123 -13.74 -10.01 10.32
C PHE A 123 -14.53 -8.70 10.52
N PRO A 124 -15.66 -8.73 11.24
CA PRO A 124 -16.54 -7.56 11.38
C PRO A 124 -15.91 -6.39 12.15
N ARG A 125 -14.79 -6.61 12.86
CA ARG A 125 -14.04 -5.59 13.60
C ARG A 125 -12.83 -5.05 12.83
N LEU A 126 -12.63 -5.50 11.59
CA LEU A 126 -11.50 -5.11 10.77
C LEU A 126 -11.56 -3.60 10.50
N HIS A 127 -10.48 -2.90 10.83
CA HIS A 127 -10.32 -1.46 10.57
C HIS A 127 -9.02 -1.12 9.83
N SER A 128 -8.07 -2.06 9.75
CA SER A 128 -6.81 -1.89 9.04
C SER A 128 -6.56 -3.10 8.14
N LEU A 129 -6.38 -2.83 6.85
CA LEU A 129 -6.21 -3.83 5.80
C LEU A 129 -4.96 -3.50 4.98
N ASP A 130 -4.02 -4.44 4.92
CA ASP A 130 -2.78 -4.34 4.16
C ASP A 130 -2.68 -5.52 3.19
N LEU A 131 -2.63 -5.22 1.89
CA LEU A 131 -2.70 -6.19 0.81
C LEU A 131 -1.52 -5.98 -0.12
N GLN A 132 -0.64 -6.97 -0.20
CA GLN A 132 0.60 -6.91 -0.97
C GLN A 132 0.71 -8.12 -1.89
N ALA A 133 1.02 -7.88 -3.17
CA ALA A 133 1.17 -8.93 -4.18
C ALA A 133 0.01 -9.94 -4.16
N LEU A 134 -1.24 -9.44 -4.26
CA LEU A 134 -2.40 -10.30 -4.38
C LEU A 134 -2.50 -10.88 -5.79
N TYR A 135 -3.11 -12.06 -5.91
CA TYR A 135 -3.40 -12.68 -7.20
C TYR A 135 -4.89 -13.02 -7.29
N ILE A 136 -5.54 -12.65 -8.39
CA ILE A 136 -6.93 -13.02 -8.70
C ILE A 136 -6.90 -13.90 -9.95
N HIS A 137 -7.15 -15.20 -9.78
CA HIS A 137 -7.15 -16.19 -10.84
C HIS A 137 -8.53 -16.26 -11.50
N ALA A 138 -8.96 -15.17 -12.15
CA ALA A 138 -10.28 -15.11 -12.76
C ALA A 138 -10.50 -16.35 -13.65
N PRO A 139 -11.37 -17.30 -13.27
CA PRO A 139 -11.62 -18.46 -14.13
C PRO A 139 -12.28 -17.94 -15.40
N ASP A 140 -11.95 -18.58 -16.53
CA ASP A 140 -12.41 -18.19 -17.87
C ASP A 140 -13.84 -17.63 -17.90
N ARG A 141 -14.00 -16.55 -18.67
CA ARG A 141 -15.10 -15.55 -18.82
C ARG A 141 -16.56 -16.06 -18.98
N HIS A 142 -16.89 -17.26 -18.52
CA HIS A 142 -18.20 -17.90 -18.65
C HIS A 142 -18.95 -18.08 -17.33
N GLN A 143 -18.38 -17.69 -16.19
CA GLN A 143 -19.16 -17.58 -14.96
C GLN A 143 -19.76 -16.18 -14.86
N THR A 144 -21.02 -16.16 -15.28
CA THR A 144 -22.10 -15.23 -14.93
C THR A 144 -21.84 -14.43 -13.65
N ALA A 145 -22.31 -13.18 -13.65
CA ALA A 145 -22.42 -12.34 -12.47
C ALA A 145 -23.12 -13.08 -11.31
N VAL A 146 -22.36 -13.87 -10.54
CA VAL A 146 -22.85 -14.50 -9.32
C VAL A 146 -22.90 -13.38 -8.32
N HIS A 147 -24.12 -13.03 -7.93
CA HIS A 147 -24.49 -12.13 -6.86
C HIS A 147 -23.44 -12.14 -5.74
N SER A 148 -22.58 -11.13 -5.73
CA SER A 148 -21.72 -10.84 -4.58
C SER A 148 -22.67 -10.65 -3.40
N LYS A 149 -22.70 -11.60 -2.46
CA LYS A 149 -23.38 -11.36 -1.18
C LYS A 149 -22.81 -10.04 -0.65
N PRO A 150 -23.67 -9.06 -0.29
CA PRO A 150 -23.18 -7.79 0.20
C PRO A 150 -22.27 -8.06 1.39
N VAL A 151 -20.99 -7.70 1.26
CA VAL A 151 -20.08 -7.72 2.40
C VAL A 151 -20.67 -6.74 3.42
N PRO A 152 -20.88 -7.15 4.68
CA PRO A 152 -21.36 -6.23 5.70
C PRO A 152 -20.45 -5.01 5.72
N ALA A 153 -21.03 -3.82 5.89
CA ALA A 153 -20.28 -2.57 5.80
C ALA A 153 -19.09 -2.60 6.78
N LEU A 154 -17.88 -2.77 6.25
CA LEU A 154 -16.66 -2.77 7.02
C LEU A 154 -16.28 -1.33 7.34
N GLU A 155 -15.84 -1.10 8.56
CA GLU A 155 -15.42 0.22 9.03
C GLU A 155 -13.91 0.40 8.86
N ILE A 156 -13.41 0.19 7.63
CA ILE A 156 -11.98 0.32 7.34
C ILE A 156 -11.55 1.77 7.48
N THR A 157 -10.55 1.98 8.33
CA THR A 157 -9.88 3.25 8.59
C THR A 157 -8.53 3.35 7.89
N GLU A 158 -7.88 2.22 7.61
CA GLU A 158 -6.59 2.15 6.95
C GLU A 158 -6.62 1.08 5.86
N LEU A 159 -6.34 1.47 4.61
CA LEU A 159 -6.24 0.57 3.48
C LEU A 159 -4.89 0.77 2.77
N TYR A 160 -4.10 -0.29 2.71
CA TYR A 160 -2.86 -0.36 1.95
C TYR A 160 -2.98 -1.45 0.89
N MET A 161 -2.70 -1.09 -0.36
CA MET A 161 -2.74 -1.98 -1.51
C MET A 161 -1.45 -1.78 -2.29
N SER A 162 -0.71 -2.85 -2.55
CA SER A 162 0.52 -2.83 -3.34
C SER A 162 0.63 -4.08 -4.20
N PHE A 163 0.96 -3.90 -5.49
CA PHE A 163 1.05 -4.98 -6.46
C PHE A 163 -0.24 -5.84 -6.54
N CYS A 164 -1.40 -5.21 -6.35
CA CYS A 164 -2.70 -5.86 -6.50
C CYS A 164 -3.18 -5.79 -7.96
N PRO A 165 -3.94 -6.79 -8.45
CA PRO A 165 -4.50 -6.74 -9.79
C PRO A 165 -5.64 -5.71 -9.89
N PRO A 166 -5.86 -5.11 -11.07
CA PRO A 166 -6.98 -4.25 -11.43
C PRO A 166 -8.32 -4.55 -10.74
N ALA A 167 -8.81 -5.79 -10.89
CA ALA A 167 -10.10 -6.21 -10.36
C ALA A 167 -10.17 -6.14 -8.83
N ALA A 168 -9.06 -6.46 -8.14
CA ALA A 168 -8.99 -6.38 -6.68
C ALA A 168 -8.98 -4.91 -6.23
N ILE A 169 -8.19 -4.05 -6.87
CA ILE A 169 -8.15 -2.61 -6.57
C ILE A 169 -9.55 -2.00 -6.71
N GLN A 170 -10.21 -2.25 -7.85
CA GLN A 170 -11.56 -1.75 -8.11
C GLN A 170 -12.55 -2.24 -7.04
N TYR A 171 -12.51 -3.53 -6.71
CA TYR A 171 -13.36 -4.12 -5.68
C TYR A 171 -13.15 -3.44 -4.31
N LEU A 172 -11.89 -3.27 -3.88
CA LEU A 172 -11.54 -2.68 -2.59
C LEU A 172 -11.93 -1.20 -2.51
N LEU A 173 -11.68 -0.42 -3.57
CA LEU A 173 -12.08 0.98 -3.63
C LEU A 173 -13.60 1.15 -3.64
N HIS A 174 -14.34 0.21 -4.23
CA HIS A 174 -15.79 0.30 -4.32
C HIS A 174 -16.51 -0.19 -3.05
N VAL A 175 -16.10 -1.35 -2.53
CA VAL A 175 -16.81 -2.09 -1.47
C VAL A 175 -16.24 -1.78 -0.09
N VAL A 176 -14.92 -1.63 0.02
CA VAL A 176 -14.24 -1.55 1.32
C VAL A 176 -14.01 -0.10 1.76
N CYS A 177 -13.79 0.82 0.82
CA CYS A 177 -13.66 2.24 1.15
C CYS A 177 -15.01 2.84 1.56
N GLY A 178 -15.01 3.47 2.73
CA GLY A 178 -16.19 4.08 3.33
C GLY A 178 -15.87 5.39 4.06
N PRO A 179 -16.87 5.98 4.73
CA PRO A 179 -16.75 7.31 5.32
C PRO A 179 -15.79 7.40 6.52
N LYS A 180 -15.27 6.26 7.01
CA LYS A 180 -14.31 6.19 8.12
C LYS A 180 -12.86 6.04 7.66
N LEU A 181 -12.60 5.94 6.35
CA LEU A 181 -11.25 5.78 5.83
C LEU A 181 -10.41 7.03 6.12
N ARG A 182 -9.28 6.83 6.80
CA ARG A 182 -8.31 7.86 7.20
C ARG A 182 -7.01 7.75 6.42
N THR A 183 -6.61 6.54 6.04
CA THR A 183 -5.39 6.29 5.28
C THR A 183 -5.71 5.44 4.06
N LEU A 184 -5.36 5.94 2.88
CA LEU A 184 -5.42 5.19 1.63
C LEU A 184 -4.03 5.17 0.99
N SER A 185 -3.45 3.99 0.84
CA SER A 185 -2.24 3.76 0.05
C SER A 185 -2.57 2.80 -1.09
N CYS A 186 -2.39 3.26 -2.32
CA CYS A 186 -2.67 2.49 -3.53
C CYS A 186 -1.43 2.49 -4.42
N GLU A 187 -0.80 1.33 -4.55
CA GLU A 187 0.31 1.07 -5.46
C GLU A 187 -0.11 0.03 -6.51
N GLY A 188 -0.08 0.43 -7.77
CA GLY A 188 -0.44 -0.44 -8.88
C GLY A 188 -0.47 0.28 -10.22
N GLN A 189 -0.66 -0.51 -11.28
CA GLN A 189 -0.91 0.01 -12.61
C GLN A 189 -2.37 0.42 -12.71
N LEU A 190 -2.67 1.71 -12.44
CA LEU A 190 -4.00 2.28 -12.65
C LEU A 190 -4.21 2.57 -14.15
N THR A 191 -4.64 1.57 -14.92
CA THR A 191 -4.60 1.62 -16.40
C THR A 191 -5.92 2.04 -17.05
N PRO A 192 -7.08 1.47 -16.71
CA PRO A 192 -8.35 1.88 -17.30
C PRO A 192 -8.96 3.04 -16.50
N GLN A 193 -9.72 3.91 -17.20
CA GLN A 193 -10.46 5.02 -16.57
C GLN A 193 -11.34 4.56 -15.39
N SER A 194 -11.87 3.34 -15.43
CA SER A 194 -12.71 2.79 -14.37
C SER A 194 -12.00 2.66 -13.01
N GLU A 195 -10.69 2.43 -12.99
CA GLU A 195 -9.93 2.33 -11.74
C GLU A 195 -9.74 3.71 -11.12
N TRP A 196 -9.50 4.72 -11.96
CA TRP A 196 -9.42 6.12 -11.56
C TRP A 196 -10.76 6.66 -11.07
N ASP A 197 -11.86 6.31 -11.74
CA ASP A 197 -13.21 6.63 -11.29
C ASP A 197 -13.49 5.97 -9.92
N SER A 198 -13.00 4.74 -9.71
CA SER A 198 -13.12 4.03 -8.43
C SER A 198 -12.32 4.73 -7.33
N LEU A 199 -11.10 5.20 -7.64
CA LEU A 199 -10.28 5.98 -6.73
C LEU A 199 -10.94 7.31 -6.38
N GLN A 200 -11.43 8.07 -7.37
CA GLN A 200 -12.16 9.31 -7.15
C GLN A 200 -13.40 9.10 -6.29
N ASN A 201 -14.17 8.05 -6.54
CA ASN A 201 -15.32 7.68 -5.72
C ASN A 201 -14.91 7.35 -4.28
N ALA A 202 -13.80 6.64 -4.07
CA ALA A 202 -13.28 6.39 -2.73
C ALA A 202 -12.87 7.68 -2.01
N LEU A 203 -12.24 8.64 -2.70
CA LEU A 203 -11.89 9.95 -2.15
C LEU A 203 -13.14 10.74 -1.73
N LEU A 204 -14.18 10.76 -2.57
CA LEU A 204 -15.45 11.43 -2.27
C LEU A 204 -16.15 10.80 -1.07
N LYS A 205 -16.24 9.46 -1.01
CA LYS A 205 -16.83 8.73 0.12
C LYS A 205 -16.09 9.01 1.43
N SER A 206 -14.77 9.16 1.36
CA SER A 206 -13.87 9.33 2.51
C SER A 206 -13.60 10.80 2.84
N GLY A 207 -14.28 11.73 2.17
CA GLY A 207 -14.05 13.19 2.21
C GLY A 207 -13.69 13.72 3.59
N SER A 208 -14.60 13.57 4.54
CA SER A 208 -14.50 14.16 5.88
C SER A 208 -13.53 13.46 6.85
N CYS A 209 -12.89 12.36 6.45
CA CYS A 209 -12.04 11.55 7.33
C CYS A 209 -10.64 11.28 6.77
N LEU A 210 -10.44 11.36 5.46
CA LEU A 210 -9.17 11.01 4.84
C LEU A 210 -8.07 12.00 5.27
N GLU A 211 -7.05 11.47 5.93
CA GLU A 211 -5.90 12.21 6.45
C GLU A 211 -4.64 11.97 5.61
N VAL A 212 -4.48 10.76 5.07
CA VAL A 212 -3.27 10.35 4.36
C VAL A 212 -3.66 9.69 3.03
N LEU A 213 -3.12 10.23 1.93
CA LEU A 213 -3.30 9.69 0.60
C LEU A 213 -1.93 9.37 -0.01
N LYS A 214 -1.69 8.11 -0.35
CA LYS A 214 -0.47 7.67 -1.04
C LYS A 214 -0.85 6.95 -2.30
N ILE A 215 -0.36 7.43 -3.43
CA ILE A 215 -0.70 6.91 -4.73
C ILE A 215 0.60 6.68 -5.48
N PHE A 216 0.85 5.42 -5.81
CA PHE A 216 2.01 4.97 -6.59
C PHE A 216 1.47 4.39 -7.89
N ILE A 217 1.70 5.08 -9.00
CA ILE A 217 1.15 4.74 -10.31
C ILE A 217 2.29 4.49 -11.26
N ASP A 218 2.15 3.46 -12.09
CA ASP A 218 2.97 3.24 -13.28
C ASP A 218 2.09 3.55 -14.50
N PRO A 219 2.00 4.82 -14.95
CA PRO A 219 1.19 5.20 -16.10
C PRO A 219 1.58 4.39 -17.34
N VAL A 220 0.57 3.98 -18.09
CA VAL A 220 0.78 3.41 -19.42
C VAL A 220 0.90 4.57 -20.40
N SER A 221 1.97 4.57 -21.20
CA SER A 221 2.22 5.61 -22.19
C SER A 221 1.00 5.84 -23.10
N GLY A 222 0.61 7.12 -23.25
CA GLY A 222 -0.54 7.52 -24.07
C GLY A 222 -1.89 7.59 -23.37
N VAL A 223 -1.99 7.20 -22.08
CA VAL A 223 -3.20 7.41 -21.28
C VAL A 223 -3.08 8.73 -20.50
N PRO A 224 -4.00 9.70 -20.68
CA PRO A 224 -3.96 10.94 -19.92
C PRO A 224 -4.12 10.67 -18.43
N THR A 225 -3.27 11.28 -17.61
CA THR A 225 -3.42 11.25 -16.15
C THR A 225 -4.73 11.93 -15.78
N PRO A 226 -5.69 11.23 -15.15
CA PRO A 226 -6.97 11.81 -14.84
C PRO A 226 -6.89 12.78 -13.68
N LEU A 227 -7.87 13.67 -13.62
CA LEU A 227 -8.02 14.67 -12.57
C LEU A 227 -8.47 14.00 -11.27
N LEU A 228 -7.61 13.97 -10.25
CA LEU A 228 -8.00 13.65 -8.88
C LEU A 228 -8.47 14.92 -8.18
N ASP A 229 -9.74 14.93 -7.79
CA ASP A 229 -10.36 16.00 -7.02
C ASP A 229 -10.29 15.67 -5.53
N CYS A 230 -9.36 16.33 -4.83
CA CYS A 230 -9.19 16.23 -3.38
C CYS A 230 -9.90 17.37 -2.63
N LEU A 231 -10.74 18.19 -3.30
CA LEU A 231 -11.41 19.32 -2.65
C LEU A 231 -12.39 18.88 -1.54
N SER A 232 -12.93 17.66 -1.63
CA SER A 232 -13.80 17.07 -0.61
C SER A 232 -13.03 16.56 0.60
N ASN A 233 -11.70 16.50 0.57
CA ASN A 233 -10.85 15.92 1.60
C ASN A 233 -10.25 17.00 2.49
N ASP A 234 -11.07 17.58 3.35
CA ASP A 234 -10.73 18.72 4.21
C ASP A 234 -9.68 18.38 5.29
N ARG A 235 -9.62 17.11 5.72
CA ARG A 235 -8.66 16.61 6.73
C ARG A 235 -7.34 16.12 6.17
N LEU A 236 -7.14 16.21 4.86
CA LEU A 236 -5.97 15.65 4.20
C LEU A 236 -4.71 16.40 4.65
N ARG A 237 -3.82 15.70 5.37
CA ARG A 237 -2.58 16.26 5.94
C ARG A 237 -1.32 15.80 5.24
N GLU A 238 -1.39 14.67 4.54
CA GLU A 238 -0.26 14.07 3.84
C GLU A 238 -0.71 13.51 2.50
N ILE A 239 0.00 13.91 1.45
CA ILE A 239 -0.19 13.40 0.10
C ILE A 239 1.15 12.93 -0.42
N GLN A 240 1.19 11.70 -0.93
CA GLN A 240 2.35 11.19 -1.64
C GLN A 240 1.95 10.71 -3.03
N PHE A 241 2.58 11.27 -4.06
CA PHE A 241 2.42 10.85 -5.45
C PHE A 241 3.75 10.34 -5.99
N PHE A 242 3.76 9.06 -6.37
CA PHE A 242 4.89 8.42 -7.00
C PHE A 242 4.48 7.95 -8.39
N ILE A 243 5.13 8.47 -9.42
CA ILE A 243 4.81 8.14 -10.80
C ILE A 243 6.02 7.43 -11.39
N ARG A 244 5.89 6.12 -11.62
CA ARG A 244 6.92 5.25 -12.18
C ARG A 244 6.85 5.32 -13.71
N ARG A 245 7.99 5.44 -14.42
CA ARG A 245 8.04 5.52 -15.90
C ARG A 245 7.21 6.66 -16.51
N ALA A 246 7.44 7.86 -16.02
CA ALA A 246 6.76 9.07 -16.48
C ALA A 246 7.31 9.62 -17.80
N ASP A 247 7.44 8.82 -18.86
CA ASP A 247 7.59 9.42 -20.17
C ASP A 247 6.29 10.17 -20.50
N GLN A 248 6.35 11.50 -20.53
CA GLN A 248 5.23 12.35 -20.94
C GLN A 248 4.01 12.40 -19.99
N THR A 249 4.23 12.29 -18.67
CA THR A 249 3.13 12.44 -17.70
C THR A 249 2.88 13.90 -17.35
N ARG A 250 1.60 14.31 -17.32
CA ARG A 250 1.17 15.62 -16.80
C ARG A 250 0.66 15.48 -15.37
N ILE A 251 1.29 16.17 -14.43
CA ILE A 251 0.92 16.08 -13.01
C ILE A 251 0.19 17.31 -12.50
N SER A 252 0.28 18.44 -13.21
CA SER A 252 -0.45 19.66 -12.87
C SER A 252 -1.95 19.42 -12.63
N PRO A 253 -2.67 18.56 -13.39
CA PRO A 253 -4.08 18.28 -13.13
C PRO A 253 -4.33 17.75 -11.72
N LEU A 254 -3.45 16.87 -11.20
CA LEU A 254 -3.56 16.29 -9.86
C LEU A 254 -3.38 17.33 -8.74
N MET A 255 -2.59 18.37 -9.00
CA MET A 255 -2.21 19.35 -7.98
C MET A 255 -3.11 20.60 -7.98
N THR A 256 -3.73 20.94 -9.11
CA THR A 256 -4.61 22.13 -9.20
C THR A 256 -5.81 22.11 -8.25
N ARG A 257 -6.21 20.92 -7.79
CA ARG A 257 -7.36 20.70 -6.91
C ARG A 257 -6.98 20.34 -5.48
N LEU A 258 -5.74 20.63 -5.07
CA LEU A 258 -5.31 20.51 -3.69
C LEU A 258 -5.69 21.80 -2.93
N ARG A 259 -6.71 21.72 -2.08
CA ARG A 259 -7.02 22.77 -1.09
C ARG A 259 -7.14 22.26 0.36
N PRO A 260 -6.29 21.37 0.88
CA PRO A 260 -6.40 21.06 2.29
C PRO A 260 -5.78 22.24 3.06
N HIS A 261 -6.60 22.94 3.84
CA HIS A 261 -6.11 23.95 4.77
C HIS A 261 -5.09 23.36 5.77
N ASP A 262 -5.20 22.05 6.01
CA ASP A 262 -4.37 21.29 6.95
C ASP A 262 -3.25 20.47 6.28
N LEU A 263 -2.96 20.69 4.99
CA LEU A 263 -1.88 19.95 4.31
C LEU A 263 -0.54 20.28 4.94
N LYS A 264 0.09 19.29 5.58
CA LYS A 264 1.39 19.42 6.23
C LYS A 264 2.52 18.94 5.34
N SER A 265 2.25 17.94 4.50
CA SER A 265 3.28 17.35 3.64
C SER A 265 2.74 16.97 2.28
N LEU A 266 3.47 17.37 1.24
CA LEU A 266 3.28 16.93 -0.13
C LEU A 266 4.58 16.28 -0.60
N HIS A 267 4.53 15.00 -0.94
CA HIS A 267 5.67 14.24 -1.44
C HIS A 267 5.43 13.90 -2.90
N LEU A 268 6.32 14.35 -3.77
CA LEU A 268 6.29 14.07 -5.20
C LEU A 268 7.57 13.35 -5.59
N ARG A 269 7.44 12.23 -6.31
CA ARG A 269 8.58 11.59 -6.96
C ARG A 269 8.53 11.78 -8.47
N PHE A 270 9.63 12.28 -9.02
CA PHE A 270 9.82 12.48 -10.45
C PHE A 270 10.90 11.56 -10.99
N ASN A 271 10.76 11.16 -12.26
CA ASN A 271 11.81 10.47 -12.97
C ASN A 271 12.67 11.49 -13.72
N ALA A 272 13.97 11.25 -13.77
CA ALA A 272 14.90 11.98 -14.61
C ALA A 272 15.77 11.02 -15.41
N ALA A 273 16.16 11.41 -16.62
CA ALA A 273 17.08 10.66 -17.46
C ALA A 273 18.49 11.25 -17.40
N TRP A 274 19.48 10.38 -17.29
CA TRP A 274 20.90 10.75 -17.47
C TRP A 274 21.25 10.94 -18.94
N GLY A 275 21.75 12.13 -19.28
CA GLY A 275 22.46 12.41 -20.51
C GLY A 275 23.99 12.46 -20.29
N PRO A 276 24.79 12.54 -21.37
CA PRO A 276 26.26 12.59 -21.28
C PRO A 276 26.77 13.73 -20.39
N ASP A 277 26.14 14.91 -20.50
CA ASP A 277 26.57 16.14 -19.82
C ASP A 277 25.49 16.74 -18.91
N ASN A 278 24.25 16.23 -18.95
CA ASN A 278 23.12 16.79 -18.22
C ASN A 278 22.22 15.71 -17.61
N VAL A 279 21.33 16.13 -16.72
CA VAL A 279 20.19 15.35 -16.27
C VAL A 279 18.95 16.05 -16.81
N THR A 280 17.98 15.30 -17.29
CA THR A 280 16.72 15.84 -17.84
C THR A 280 15.53 15.27 -17.09
N LEU A 281 14.72 16.13 -16.48
CA LEU A 281 13.46 15.75 -15.85
C LEU A 281 12.48 15.25 -16.91
N LEU A 282 11.88 14.08 -16.68
CA LEU A 282 10.85 13.51 -17.55
C LEU A 282 9.48 13.98 -17.05
N LEU A 283 9.14 15.23 -17.37
CA LEU A 283 7.87 15.86 -16.99
C LEU A 283 7.43 16.88 -18.05
N ASP A 284 6.26 16.65 -18.65
CA ASP A 284 5.78 17.42 -19.81
C ASP A 284 5.28 18.82 -19.45
N ASP A 285 4.64 18.96 -18.29
CA ASP A 285 4.02 20.20 -17.83
C ASP A 285 4.86 20.88 -16.75
N ARG A 286 6.19 20.81 -16.89
CA ARG A 286 7.17 21.30 -15.92
C ARG A 286 6.91 22.75 -15.46
N GLU A 287 6.69 23.67 -16.38
CA GLU A 287 6.46 25.09 -16.05
C GLU A 287 5.18 25.29 -15.24
N MET A 288 4.10 24.59 -15.62
CA MET A 288 2.84 24.63 -14.88
C MET A 288 2.99 24.00 -13.50
N THR A 289 3.70 22.88 -13.40
CA THR A 289 4.04 22.22 -12.14
C THR A 289 4.83 23.14 -11.21
N ASP A 290 5.88 23.80 -11.71
CA ASP A 290 6.68 24.77 -10.93
C ASP A 290 5.79 25.87 -10.35
N HIS A 291 4.95 26.47 -11.21
CA HIS A 291 4.03 27.52 -10.79
C HIS A 291 3.03 27.05 -9.71
N ILE A 292 2.44 25.86 -9.88
CA ILE A 292 1.51 25.31 -8.89
C ILE A 292 2.21 25.04 -7.56
N LEU A 293 3.40 24.44 -7.58
CA LEU A 293 4.14 24.11 -6.35
C LEU A 293 4.60 25.36 -5.61
N ALA A 294 5.11 26.37 -6.32
CA ALA A 294 5.47 27.65 -5.73
C ALA A 294 4.24 28.31 -5.06
N ASN A 295 3.10 28.35 -5.76
CA ASN A 295 1.86 28.87 -5.21
C ASN A 295 1.37 28.10 -3.98
N LEU A 296 1.47 26.76 -3.98
CA LEU A 296 1.09 25.94 -2.82
C LEU A 296 1.95 26.27 -1.61
N VAL A 297 3.27 26.36 -1.78
CA VAL A 297 4.21 26.70 -0.70
C VAL A 297 3.98 28.12 -0.18
N GLN A 298 3.68 29.08 -1.05
CA GLN A 298 3.35 30.46 -0.64
C GLN A 298 2.05 30.54 0.16
N ASN A 299 1.01 29.83 -0.29
CA ASN A 299 -0.32 29.90 0.32
C ASN A 299 -0.45 29.02 1.57
N MET A 300 0.32 27.94 1.69
CA MET A 300 0.26 26.98 2.80
C MET A 300 1.51 27.10 3.67
N LYS A 301 1.46 27.96 4.70
CA LYS A 301 2.61 28.26 5.56
C LYS A 301 3.23 27.03 6.23
N ASN A 302 2.42 26.02 6.56
CA ASN A 302 2.85 24.79 7.24
C ASN A 302 3.21 23.64 6.30
N LEU A 303 3.11 23.84 4.98
CA LEU A 303 3.38 22.80 4.00
C LEU A 303 4.89 22.54 3.90
N VAL A 304 5.28 21.28 4.06
CA VAL A 304 6.59 20.74 3.69
C VAL A 304 6.45 20.05 2.34
N LEU A 305 7.20 20.52 1.35
CA LEU A 305 7.27 19.90 0.03
C LEU A 305 8.51 19.01 -0.03
N ILE A 306 8.31 17.73 -0.32
CA ILE A 306 9.37 16.74 -0.49
C ILE A 306 9.42 16.35 -1.96
N LEU A 307 10.54 16.65 -2.62
CA LEU A 307 10.79 16.24 -4.00
C LEU A 307 11.81 15.11 -4.02
N ASP A 308 11.38 13.92 -4.42
CA ASP A 308 12.27 12.81 -4.74
C ASP A 308 12.55 12.80 -6.24
N ILE A 309 13.81 12.86 -6.62
CA ILE A 309 14.20 12.69 -8.02
C ILE A 309 14.85 11.33 -8.19
N GLU A 310 14.16 10.43 -8.88
CA GLU A 310 14.66 9.13 -9.28
C GLU A 310 15.36 9.25 -10.63
N VAL A 311 16.69 9.15 -10.63
CA VAL A 311 17.47 9.28 -11.87
C VAL A 311 17.75 7.90 -12.46
N TRP A 312 17.32 7.71 -13.70
CA TRP A 312 17.53 6.49 -14.48
C TRP A 312 18.70 6.66 -15.43
N GLU A 313 19.61 5.70 -15.43
CA GLU A 313 20.58 5.58 -16.52
C GLU A 313 19.86 4.98 -17.74
N GLY A 314 19.89 5.69 -18.86
CA GLY A 314 19.55 5.08 -20.15
C GLY A 314 20.47 3.88 -20.41
N THR A 315 20.08 2.98 -21.31
CA THR A 315 20.86 1.79 -21.70
C THR A 315 22.28 2.14 -22.17
N PHE A 316 23.19 2.38 -21.25
CA PHE A 316 24.60 2.59 -21.51
C PHE A 316 25.34 1.35 -21.03
N HIS A 317 25.90 0.62 -21.99
CA HIS A 317 26.76 -0.53 -21.78
C HIS A 317 28.13 -0.14 -21.19
N TRP A 318 28.22 0.65 -20.11
CA TRP A 318 29.53 1.00 -19.55
C TRP A 318 29.51 1.08 -18.02
N THR A 319 30.40 0.29 -17.44
CA THR A 319 30.88 0.30 -16.05
C THR A 319 31.52 1.65 -15.66
N ARG A 320 30.74 2.74 -15.59
CA ARG A 320 31.21 3.98 -14.97
C ARG A 320 30.74 4.04 -13.52
N THR A 321 31.69 4.15 -12.61
CA THR A 321 31.42 4.47 -11.20
C THR A 321 30.83 5.87 -11.12
N ILE A 322 29.53 5.99 -10.89
CA ILE A 322 28.90 7.29 -10.58
C ILE A 322 29.48 7.77 -9.24
N THR A 323 30.26 8.85 -9.26
CA THR A 323 30.64 9.53 -8.03
C THR A 323 29.46 10.35 -7.53
N TRP A 324 28.90 9.98 -6.37
CA TRP A 324 27.72 10.61 -5.75
C TRP A 324 27.76 12.15 -5.72
N ASN A 325 28.93 12.74 -5.45
CA ASN A 325 29.08 14.20 -5.37
C ASN A 325 28.81 14.89 -6.70
N GLY A 326 29.31 14.35 -7.82
CA GLY A 326 29.08 14.91 -9.15
C GLY A 326 27.63 14.77 -9.61
N ALA A 327 26.92 13.73 -9.17
CA ALA A 327 25.50 13.54 -9.45
C ALA A 327 24.63 14.56 -8.70
N TRP A 328 24.89 14.75 -7.40
CA TRP A 328 24.14 15.70 -6.58
C TRP A 328 24.31 17.15 -7.06
N GLU A 329 25.52 17.58 -7.43
CA GLU A 329 25.76 18.92 -7.98
C GLU A 329 25.06 19.15 -9.32
N ARG A 330 24.98 18.12 -10.16
CA ARG A 330 24.24 18.20 -11.44
C ARG A 330 22.74 18.27 -11.21
N VAL A 331 22.20 17.45 -10.30
CA VAL A 331 20.77 17.48 -9.95
C VAL A 331 20.39 18.82 -9.31
N ASN A 332 21.21 19.34 -8.38
CA ASN A 332 20.96 20.66 -7.79
C ASN A 332 20.96 21.78 -8.82
N ARG A 333 21.93 21.81 -9.74
CA ARG A 333 21.93 22.81 -10.83
C ARG A 333 20.74 22.63 -11.76
N ALA A 334 20.33 21.39 -12.01
CA ALA A 334 19.19 21.10 -12.86
C ALA A 334 17.87 21.54 -12.22
N LEU A 335 17.74 21.49 -10.89
CA LEU A 335 16.57 22.01 -10.18
C LEU A 335 16.39 23.51 -10.34
N ASP A 336 17.48 24.29 -10.32
CA ASP A 336 17.40 25.74 -10.58
C ASP A 336 16.84 26.03 -11.98
N MET A 337 17.05 25.11 -12.94
CA MET A 337 16.46 25.19 -14.28
C MET A 337 15.05 24.60 -14.37
N TRP A 338 14.74 23.57 -13.59
CA TRP A 338 13.47 22.85 -13.68
C TRP A 338 12.35 23.51 -12.89
N PHE A 339 12.68 24.05 -11.71
CA PHE A 339 11.72 24.65 -10.79
C PHE A 339 12.21 26.02 -10.29
N PRO A 340 12.44 26.99 -11.19
CA PRO A 340 12.99 28.29 -10.83
C PRO A 340 12.10 29.08 -9.87
N GLN A 341 10.76 28.97 -9.94
CA GLN A 341 9.86 29.66 -9.01
C GLN A 341 9.90 29.01 -7.63
N LEU A 342 9.77 27.68 -7.57
CA LEU A 342 9.81 26.94 -6.32
C LEU A 342 11.15 27.13 -5.59
N ARG A 343 12.25 27.29 -6.34
CA ARG A 343 13.56 27.54 -5.77
C ARG A 343 13.64 28.84 -4.95
N GLN A 344 12.86 29.85 -5.31
CA GLN A 344 12.77 31.11 -4.55
C GLN A 344 12.20 30.89 -3.14
N GLU A 345 11.44 29.81 -2.94
CA GLU A 345 10.87 29.44 -1.65
C GLU A 345 11.81 28.57 -0.79
N ALA A 346 12.94 28.09 -1.33
CA ALA A 346 13.90 27.26 -0.60
C ALA A 346 14.43 27.87 0.71
N PRO A 347 14.68 29.20 0.83
CA PRO A 347 15.11 29.82 2.09
C PRO A 347 14.12 29.65 3.25
N SER A 348 12.86 29.32 2.96
CA SER A 348 11.86 29.03 4.00
C SER A 348 12.11 27.71 4.74
N GLY A 349 13.03 26.86 4.27
CA GLY A 349 13.32 25.54 4.87
C GLY A 349 12.21 24.50 4.66
N ARG A 350 11.19 24.82 3.87
CA ARG A 350 10.01 23.99 3.62
C ARG A 350 10.12 23.12 2.37
N LEU A 351 11.19 23.29 1.61
CA LEU A 351 11.51 22.46 0.45
C LEU A 351 12.60 21.46 0.83
N LEU A 352 12.25 20.18 0.88
CA LEU A 352 13.17 19.07 1.06
C LEU A 352 13.39 18.40 -0.29
N LEU A 353 14.67 18.19 -0.62
CA LEU A 353 15.07 17.52 -1.84
C LEU A 353 15.78 16.21 -1.48
N SER A 354 15.39 15.14 -2.16
CA SER A 354 16.06 13.86 -2.14
C SER A 354 16.36 13.41 -3.57
N CYS A 355 17.50 12.77 -3.78
CA CYS A 355 17.87 12.15 -5.05
C CYS A 355 18.07 10.67 -4.79
N VAL A 356 17.36 9.85 -5.56
CA VAL A 356 17.45 8.40 -5.53
C VAL A 356 18.02 7.94 -6.87
N LEU A 357 19.03 7.07 -6.84
CA LEU A 357 19.52 6.43 -8.06
C LEU A 357 18.68 5.18 -8.33
N GLY A 358 17.93 5.19 -9.42
CA GLY A 358 17.18 4.03 -9.89
C GLY A 358 18.14 3.07 -10.59
N LEU A 359 18.48 1.96 -9.92
CA LEU A 359 19.21 0.88 -10.59
C LEU A 359 18.20 0.02 -11.34
N GLN A 360 18.26 0.05 -12.67
CA GLN A 360 17.52 -0.89 -13.49
C GLN A 360 18.20 -2.26 -13.35
N SER A 361 17.75 -3.10 -12.41
CA SER A 361 18.09 -4.52 -12.47
C SER A 361 17.39 -5.07 -13.71
N ARG A 362 18.13 -5.27 -14.81
CA ARG A 362 17.64 -6.16 -15.85
C ARG A 362 17.44 -7.52 -15.19
N ALA A 363 16.18 -7.93 -15.01
CA ALA A 363 15.89 -9.34 -14.88
C ALA A 363 16.43 -9.99 -16.16
N LEU A 364 17.48 -10.79 -16.00
CA LEU A 364 18.12 -11.55 -17.08
C LEU A 364 17.16 -12.58 -17.66
#